data_AF-A0A6A3D3Q5-F1
#
_entry.id   AF-A0A6A3D3Q5-F1
#
_cell.length_a   1.000
_cell.length_b   1.000
_cell.length_c   1.000
_cell.angle_alpha   90.00
_cell.angle_beta   90.00
_cell.angle_gamma   90.00
#
_symmetry.space_group_name_H-M   'P 1'
#
loop_
_entity.id
_entity.type
_entity.pdbx_description
1 polymer ?
#
loop_
_entity_poly.entity_id
_entity_poly.type
_entity_poly.pdbx_seq_one_letter_code
_entity_poly.pdbx_strand_id
1 'polypeptide(L)'
;MTTFKTRIGGCVVGVQSQLGYVETDPSGRYGRFREILGKGTMKTVYKAFDEVLGMEVAWNQVKLADIFHSPDKLQRLYSEIHLLKNLNHGSIMQFYTSWIDIDRRIFNFVTEMFTSGTLREYRQRHQCVDIQAVKNWSRQILGGLVYLHGHDPPVIHRDLKCDNIFVNGHLGQVTIGDLGLAAILCGSRHAHSVIGTPEFMAPDLYEEDYNELVDVYSFGMCVLEMITSEYPYSECSNPAQIYMKVTSGKLPEALYSIQDEEAMRFIGKCLDHVSKRLSACDLLLDPFLASGNGNLMPSVAELVPAMLAHPIRTTNMSITGTMDPAGDTIFLKVQITVKEGHARNIYFPFDIVNDSAIDVALEMVKEL
;
A
#
# COMPACT_ATOMS: atom_id res chain seq x y z
N MET A 1 48.01 -8.80 2.37
CA MET A 1 48.20 -9.68 3.55
C MET A 1 47.18 -9.22 4.56
N THR A 2 46.07 -9.90 4.80
CA THR A 2 45.99 -11.23 5.41
C THR A 2 44.75 -11.97 4.90
N THR A 3 44.94 -13.25 4.64
CA THR A 3 44.07 -14.22 3.99
C THR A 3 43.03 -14.78 4.96
N PHE A 4 41.73 -14.68 4.65
CA PHE A 4 40.73 -15.64 5.12
C PHE A 4 40.25 -16.45 3.92
N LYS A 5 40.66 -17.72 3.90
CA LYS A 5 40.19 -18.73 2.95
C LYS A 5 38.72 -19.03 3.23
N THR A 6 37.82 -18.54 2.40
CA THR A 6 36.45 -19.06 2.34
C THR A 6 36.53 -20.44 1.70
N ARG A 7 36.23 -21.48 2.49
CA ARG A 7 36.05 -22.84 2.00
C ARG A 7 34.90 -22.83 0.99
N ILE A 8 35.25 -23.00 -0.27
CA ILE A 8 34.36 -23.47 -1.32
C ILE A 8 34.00 -24.91 -0.94
N GLY A 9 32.73 -25.14 -0.63
CA GLY A 9 32.12 -26.44 -0.49
C GLY A 9 30.67 -26.29 -0.93
N GLY A 10 30.38 -26.71 -2.17
CA GLY A 10 29.05 -26.61 -2.76
C GLY A 10 28.01 -27.30 -1.87
N CYS A 11 26.94 -26.57 -1.55
CA CYS A 11 25.74 -27.11 -0.93
C CYS A 11 24.64 -27.10 -2.00
N VAL A 12 24.61 -28.13 -2.84
CA VAL A 12 23.67 -29.26 -2.79
C VAL A 12 22.27 -28.85 -3.27
N VAL A 13 22.10 -28.90 -4.60
CA VAL A 13 20.81 -28.97 -5.32
C VAL A 13 19.89 -30.07 -4.73
N GLY A 14 20.43 -31.04 -4.00
CA GLY A 14 19.68 -32.09 -3.29
C GLY A 14 19.00 -31.70 -1.96
N VAL A 15 19.38 -30.61 -1.28
CA VAL A 15 18.72 -30.19 -0.01
C VAL A 15 17.41 -29.47 -0.29
N GLN A 16 17.34 -28.68 -1.37
CA GLN A 16 16.12 -28.01 -1.81
C GLN A 16 14.98 -29.00 -2.10
N SER A 17 15.30 -30.20 -2.60
CA SER A 17 14.31 -31.25 -2.86
C SER A 17 13.71 -31.87 -1.58
N GLN A 18 14.37 -31.77 -0.42
CA GLN A 18 13.85 -32.31 0.84
C GLN A 18 12.92 -31.34 1.56
N LEU A 19 13.07 -30.04 1.33
CA LEU A 19 12.27 -28.98 1.96
C LEU A 19 10.98 -28.64 1.18
N GLY A 20 10.81 -29.22 -0.01
CA GLY A 20 9.61 -29.00 -0.83
C GLY A 20 9.54 -27.61 -1.50
N TYR A 21 10.61 -26.82 -1.41
CA TYR A 21 10.69 -25.54 -2.09
C TYR A 21 10.89 -25.72 -3.59
N VAL A 22 10.23 -24.86 -4.36
CA VAL A 22 10.37 -24.77 -5.81
C VAL A 22 11.50 -23.81 -6.18
N GLU A 23 11.78 -22.82 -5.32
CA GLU A 23 12.75 -21.77 -5.54
C GLU A 23 13.16 -21.15 -4.21
N THR A 24 14.38 -20.58 -4.15
CA THR A 24 14.88 -19.83 -2.99
C THR A 24 15.34 -18.44 -3.43
N ASP A 25 15.25 -17.45 -2.54
CA ASP A 25 15.75 -16.11 -2.84
C ASP A 25 17.30 -16.09 -2.95
N PRO A 26 17.91 -15.02 -3.49
CA PRO A 26 19.36 -14.92 -3.68
C PRO A 26 20.17 -15.03 -2.37
N SER A 27 19.59 -14.68 -1.22
CA SER A 27 20.26 -14.83 0.08
C SER A 27 20.14 -16.23 0.67
N GLY A 28 19.23 -17.06 0.14
CA GLY A 28 18.90 -18.38 0.66
C GLY A 28 18.07 -18.36 1.95
N ARG A 29 17.53 -17.21 2.37
CA ARG A 29 16.70 -17.06 3.57
C ARG A 29 15.25 -17.48 3.35
N TYR A 30 14.70 -17.22 2.17
CA TYR A 30 13.29 -17.44 1.86
C TYR A 30 13.14 -18.61 0.88
N GLY A 31 12.32 -19.59 1.27
CA GLY A 31 11.95 -20.73 0.43
C GLY A 31 10.52 -20.62 -0.08
N ARG A 32 10.31 -20.66 -1.40
CA ARG A 32 8.98 -20.56 -2.03
C ARG A 32 8.38 -21.93 -2.30
N PHE A 33 7.13 -22.13 -1.92
CA PHE A 33 6.36 -23.34 -2.24
C PHE A 33 5.64 -23.23 -3.60
N ARG A 34 5.06 -24.35 -4.06
CA ARG A 34 4.22 -24.37 -5.27
C ARG A 34 2.83 -23.76 -5.05
N GLU A 35 2.37 -23.71 -3.80
CA GLU A 35 1.05 -23.22 -3.42
C GLU A 35 0.87 -21.74 -3.79
N ILE A 36 -0.19 -21.45 -4.55
CA ILE A 36 -0.58 -20.11 -4.95
C ILE A 36 -1.63 -19.63 -3.95
N LEU A 37 -1.35 -18.49 -3.31
CA LEU A 37 -2.27 -17.83 -2.38
C LEU A 37 -3.24 -16.90 -3.12
N GLY A 38 -2.81 -16.32 -4.24
CA GLY A 38 -3.65 -15.42 -5.03
C GLY A 38 -3.03 -15.11 -6.39
N LYS A 39 -3.88 -14.78 -7.37
CA LYS A 39 -3.44 -14.39 -8.71
C LYS A 39 -4.19 -13.15 -9.16
N GLY A 40 -3.50 -12.01 -9.16
CA GLY A 40 -4.01 -10.75 -9.66
C GLY A 40 -3.60 -10.48 -11.11
N THR A 41 -4.01 -9.32 -11.62
CA THR A 41 -3.69 -8.84 -12.98
C THR A 41 -2.20 -8.57 -13.18
N MET A 42 -1.49 -8.17 -12.12
CA MET A 42 -0.06 -7.79 -12.17
C MET A 42 0.86 -8.84 -11.54
N LYS A 43 0.43 -9.47 -10.44
CA LYS A 43 1.27 -10.34 -9.62
C LYS A 43 0.60 -11.67 -9.32
N THR A 44 1.43 -12.71 -9.17
CA THR A 44 1.02 -13.99 -8.58
C THR A 44 1.68 -14.12 -7.21
N VAL A 45 0.89 -14.45 -6.20
CA VAL A 45 1.32 -14.56 -4.81
C VAL A 45 1.41 -16.03 -4.43
N TYR A 46 2.56 -16.44 -3.93
CA TYR A 46 2.84 -17.81 -3.49
C TYR A 46 3.09 -17.85 -2.01
N LYS A 47 2.85 -19.02 -1.42
CA LYS A 47 3.29 -19.31 -0.07
C LYS A 47 4.81 -19.45 -0.04
N ALA A 48 5.45 -18.87 0.96
CA ALA A 48 6.87 -19.03 1.22
C ALA A 48 7.15 -19.10 2.73
N PHE A 49 8.39 -19.43 3.08
CA PHE A 49 8.85 -19.54 4.46
C PHE A 49 10.15 -18.76 4.65
N ASP A 50 10.21 -17.96 5.72
CA ASP A 50 11.43 -17.29 6.18
C ASP A 50 12.15 -18.22 7.16
N GLU A 51 13.31 -18.76 6.76
CA GLU A 51 14.07 -19.71 7.58
C GLU A 51 14.76 -19.07 8.79
N VAL A 52 14.95 -17.74 8.78
CA VAL A 52 15.61 -17.03 9.87
C VAL A 52 14.62 -16.72 10.99
N LEU A 53 13.44 -16.24 10.64
CA LEU A 53 12.38 -15.92 11.61
C LEU A 53 11.46 -17.10 11.92
N GLY A 54 11.49 -18.15 11.09
CA GLY A 54 10.65 -19.33 11.27
C GLY A 54 9.17 -19.06 11.02
N MET A 55 8.84 -18.17 10.08
CA MET A 55 7.46 -17.74 9.81
C MET A 55 7.07 -17.87 8.34
N GLU A 56 5.78 -18.09 8.11
CA GLU A 56 5.20 -18.06 6.77
C GLU A 56 5.13 -16.62 6.23
N VAL A 57 5.46 -16.45 4.95
CA VAL A 57 5.50 -15.15 4.28
C VAL A 57 4.90 -15.27 2.86
N ALA A 58 4.47 -14.13 2.31
CA ALA A 58 3.90 -14.07 0.98
C ALA A 58 4.98 -13.70 -0.03
N TRP A 59 5.20 -14.57 -1.02
CA TRP A 59 6.12 -14.34 -2.11
C TRP A 59 5.38 -13.87 -3.35
N ASN A 60 5.57 -12.61 -3.70
CA ASN A 60 4.93 -11.97 -4.83
C ASN A 60 5.86 -12.04 -6.05
N GLN A 61 5.37 -12.57 -7.18
CA GLN A 61 6.07 -12.59 -8.46
C GLN A 61 5.35 -11.74 -9.50
N VAL A 62 6.11 -10.86 -10.16
CA VAL A 62 5.66 -10.06 -11.30
C VAL A 62 6.52 -10.38 -12.50
N LYS A 63 5.88 -10.76 -13.61
CA LYS A 63 6.57 -10.98 -14.87
C LYS A 63 6.87 -9.64 -15.52
N LEU A 64 8.15 -9.32 -15.68
CA LEU A 64 8.56 -8.02 -16.20
C LEU A 64 8.10 -7.80 -17.65
N ALA A 65 8.02 -8.88 -18.44
CA ALA A 65 7.50 -8.83 -19.81
C ALA A 65 6.04 -8.32 -19.87
N ASP A 66 5.21 -8.63 -18.87
CA ASP A 66 3.78 -8.26 -18.87
C ASP A 66 3.55 -6.78 -18.49
N ILE A 67 4.54 -6.15 -17.85
CA ILE A 67 4.45 -4.77 -17.37
C ILE A 67 5.28 -3.78 -18.21
N PHE A 68 6.37 -4.19 -18.86
CA PHE A 68 7.21 -3.26 -19.63
C PHE A 68 6.50 -2.65 -20.84
N HIS A 69 5.44 -3.30 -21.34
CA HIS A 69 4.60 -2.75 -22.40
C HIS A 69 3.57 -1.72 -21.90
N SER A 70 3.48 -1.47 -20.58
CA SER A 70 2.53 -0.54 -19.98
C SER A 70 3.21 0.34 -18.93
N PRO A 71 3.54 1.60 -19.25
CA PRO A 71 4.20 2.51 -18.31
C PRO A 71 3.40 2.67 -17.00
N ASP A 72 2.07 2.69 -17.09
CA ASP A 72 1.18 2.78 -15.92
C ASP A 72 1.36 1.59 -14.97
N LYS A 73 1.42 0.35 -15.49
CA LYS A 73 1.61 -0.83 -14.64
C LYS A 73 2.98 -0.84 -13.97
N LEU A 74 4.01 -0.41 -14.70
CA LEU A 74 5.36 -0.29 -14.16
C LEU A 74 5.43 0.76 -13.05
N GLN A 75 4.81 1.93 -13.27
CA GLN A 75 4.72 2.98 -12.26
C GLN A 75 3.99 2.49 -11.00
N ARG A 76 2.87 1.78 -11.15
CA ARG A 76 2.12 1.22 -10.02
C ARG A 76 2.96 0.25 -9.19
N LEU A 77 3.67 -0.66 -9.85
CA LEU A 77 4.58 -1.58 -9.16
C LEU A 77 5.69 -0.83 -8.42
N TYR A 78 6.30 0.16 -9.06
CA TYR A 78 7.35 0.96 -8.43
C TYR A 78 6.83 1.71 -7.20
N SER A 79 5.68 2.38 -7.33
CA SER A 79 5.01 3.08 -6.23
C SER A 79 4.69 2.15 -5.06
N GLU A 80 4.11 0.98 -5.35
CA GLU A 80 3.76 -0.02 -4.34
C GLU A 80 5.00 -0.41 -3.51
N ILE A 81 6.08 -0.80 -4.18
CA ILE A 81 7.30 -1.26 -3.53
C ILE A 81 8.01 -0.12 -2.79
N HIS A 82 8.05 1.07 -3.40
CA HIS A 82 8.68 2.24 -2.78
C HIS A 82 7.96 2.63 -1.49
N LEU A 83 6.62 2.68 -1.50
CA LEU A 83 5.84 2.98 -0.30
C LEU A 83 5.99 1.88 0.74
N LEU A 84 5.73 0.63 0.37
CA LEU A 84 5.80 -0.50 1.32
C LEU A 84 7.17 -0.63 2.02
N LYS A 85 8.28 -0.28 1.34
CA LYS A 85 9.63 -0.25 1.95
C LYS A 85 9.80 0.79 3.05
N ASN A 86 9.05 1.90 2.99
CA ASN A 86 9.21 3.06 3.85
C ASN A 86 8.08 3.19 4.89
N LEU A 87 7.08 2.31 4.84
CA LEU A 87 5.95 2.29 5.77
C LEU A 87 6.18 1.21 6.84
N ASN A 88 5.85 1.54 8.09
CA ASN A 88 5.96 0.65 9.23
C ASN A 88 4.86 0.99 10.25
N HIS A 89 3.77 0.23 10.20
CA HIS A 89 2.63 0.37 11.10
C HIS A 89 1.86 -0.94 11.18
N GLY A 90 1.32 -1.29 12.36
CA GLY A 90 0.66 -2.59 12.59
C GLY A 90 -0.63 -2.84 11.79
N SER A 91 -1.19 -1.80 11.17
CA SER A 91 -2.34 -1.89 10.26
C SER A 91 -1.98 -1.58 8.80
N ILE A 92 -0.70 -1.54 8.45
CA ILE A 92 -0.18 -1.44 7.07
C ILE A 92 0.68 -2.67 6.78
N MET A 93 0.55 -3.23 5.57
CA MET A 93 1.24 -4.46 5.20
C MET A 93 2.75 -4.35 5.33
N GLN A 94 3.36 -5.28 6.06
CA GLN A 94 4.81 -5.29 6.23
C GLN A 94 5.52 -5.79 4.96
N PHE A 95 6.52 -5.03 4.53
CA PHE A 95 7.48 -5.43 3.50
C PHE A 95 8.75 -5.99 4.12
N TYR A 96 9.29 -7.05 3.52
CA TYR A 96 10.53 -7.67 3.98
C TYR A 96 11.69 -7.46 3.01
N THR A 97 11.53 -7.80 1.73
CA THR A 97 12.60 -7.68 0.73
C THR A 97 12.08 -7.73 -0.72
N SER A 98 12.92 -7.36 -1.68
CA SER A 98 12.66 -7.46 -3.13
C SER A 98 13.93 -7.72 -3.91
N TRP A 99 13.85 -8.43 -5.04
CA TRP A 99 14.95 -8.61 -5.98
C TRP A 99 14.44 -8.90 -7.40
N ILE A 100 15.33 -8.79 -8.37
CA ILE A 100 15.06 -9.14 -9.77
C ILE A 100 15.80 -10.43 -10.11
N ASP A 101 15.06 -11.41 -10.64
CA ASP A 101 15.63 -12.54 -11.36
C ASP A 101 15.81 -12.13 -12.82
N ILE A 102 17.08 -11.87 -13.20
CA ILE A 102 17.46 -11.36 -14.53
C ILE A 102 17.21 -12.44 -15.60
N ASP A 103 17.52 -13.69 -15.30
CA ASP A 103 17.43 -14.80 -16.26
C ASP A 103 15.98 -15.10 -16.61
N ARG A 104 15.10 -15.10 -15.60
CA ARG A 104 13.65 -15.33 -15.78
C ARG A 104 12.87 -14.06 -16.10
N ARG A 105 13.48 -12.88 -15.97
CA ARG A 105 12.83 -11.57 -16.06
C ARG A 105 11.62 -11.46 -15.12
N ILE A 106 11.82 -11.85 -13.86
CA ILE A 106 10.79 -11.81 -12.82
C ILE A 106 11.23 -10.84 -11.72
N PHE A 107 10.35 -9.91 -11.36
CA PHE A 107 10.51 -9.12 -10.15
C PHE A 107 9.83 -9.86 -8.99
N ASN A 108 10.60 -10.13 -7.93
CA ASN A 108 10.13 -10.82 -6.74
C ASN A 108 10.15 -9.87 -5.55
N PHE A 109 9.15 -9.99 -4.68
CA PHE A 109 9.16 -9.31 -3.39
C PHE A 109 8.38 -10.08 -2.33
N VAL A 110 8.80 -9.92 -1.07
CA VAL A 110 8.29 -10.68 0.06
C VAL A 110 7.60 -9.74 1.04
N THR A 111 6.38 -10.10 1.41
CA THR A 111 5.51 -9.35 2.33
C THR A 111 4.96 -10.27 3.41
N GLU A 112 4.29 -9.68 4.40
CA GLU A 112 3.46 -10.42 5.35
C GLU A 112 2.42 -11.30 4.64
N MET A 113 2.15 -12.47 5.23
CA MET A 113 1.17 -13.43 4.73
C MET A 113 -0.10 -13.43 5.57
N PHE A 114 -1.24 -13.42 4.89
CA PHE A 114 -2.57 -13.49 5.50
C PHE A 114 -3.27 -14.78 5.09
N THR A 115 -3.46 -15.68 6.05
CA THR A 115 -4.13 -16.98 5.82
C THR A 115 -5.65 -16.87 5.81
N SER A 116 -6.20 -15.79 6.38
CA SER A 116 -7.66 -15.57 6.44
C SER A 116 -8.21 -14.79 5.24
N GLY A 117 -7.39 -14.55 4.22
CA GLY A 117 -7.79 -13.87 2.99
C GLY A 117 -8.06 -12.39 3.18
N THR A 118 -8.78 -11.81 2.22
CA THR A 118 -9.21 -10.40 2.28
C THR A 118 -10.40 -10.24 3.23
N LEU A 119 -10.67 -9.01 3.66
CA LEU A 119 -11.80 -8.67 4.52
C LEU A 119 -13.14 -9.01 3.83
N ARG A 120 -13.22 -8.83 2.51
CA ARG A 120 -14.36 -9.28 1.70
C ARG A 120 -14.57 -10.78 1.85
N GLU A 121 -13.55 -11.58 1.53
CA GLU A 121 -13.62 -13.05 1.59
C GLU A 121 -13.94 -13.53 3.01
N TYR A 122 -13.37 -12.87 4.01
CA TYR A 122 -13.59 -13.18 5.42
C TYR A 122 -15.05 -12.92 5.84
N ARG A 123 -15.62 -11.76 5.49
CA ARG A 123 -17.03 -11.44 5.75
C ARG A 123 -18.00 -12.39 5.03
N GLN A 124 -17.70 -12.75 3.78
CA GLN A 124 -18.50 -13.70 3.00
C GLN A 124 -18.54 -15.08 3.65
N ARG A 125 -17.41 -15.56 4.20
CA ARG A 125 -17.34 -16.84 4.93
C ARG A 125 -18.00 -16.80 6.30
N HIS A 126 -17.93 -15.67 6.99
CA HIS A 126 -18.40 -15.53 8.36
C HIS A 126 -19.54 -14.53 8.49
N GLN A 127 -20.72 -14.80 7.92
CA GLN A 127 -21.80 -13.79 7.83
C GLN A 127 -22.26 -13.22 9.18
N CYS A 128 -22.31 -14.04 10.23
CA CYS A 128 -22.71 -13.63 11.58
C CYS A 128 -21.52 -13.10 12.38
N VAL A 129 -21.20 -11.81 12.23
CA VAL A 129 -20.17 -11.13 13.03
C VAL A 129 -20.83 -10.06 13.90
N ASP A 130 -20.42 -10.02 15.16
CA ASP A 130 -20.87 -9.01 16.11
C ASP A 130 -20.36 -7.61 15.71
N ILE A 131 -21.19 -6.58 15.92
CA ILE A 131 -20.84 -5.20 15.60
C ILE A 131 -19.57 -4.74 16.31
N GLN A 132 -19.23 -5.31 17.47
CA GLN A 132 -17.99 -5.01 18.19
C GLN A 132 -16.74 -5.40 17.39
N ALA A 133 -16.79 -6.50 16.62
CA ALA A 133 -15.70 -6.89 15.75
C ALA A 133 -15.56 -5.93 14.56
N VAL A 134 -16.69 -5.48 13.98
CA VAL A 134 -16.68 -4.42 12.94
C VAL A 134 -16.07 -3.13 13.50
N LYS A 135 -16.49 -2.68 14.69
CA LYS A 135 -15.90 -1.52 15.38
C LYS A 135 -14.38 -1.73 15.61
N ASN A 136 -13.94 -2.94 15.95
CA ASN A 136 -12.52 -3.27 16.11
C ASN A 136 -11.72 -3.20 14.80
N TRP A 137 -12.26 -3.71 13.69
CA TRP A 137 -11.62 -3.60 12.39
C TRP A 137 -11.61 -2.16 11.89
N SER A 138 -12.70 -1.42 12.09
CA SER A 138 -12.79 0.01 11.76
C SER A 138 -11.72 0.83 12.46
N ARG A 139 -11.47 0.60 13.76
CA ARG A 139 -10.40 1.28 14.50
C ARG A 139 -9.00 0.98 13.92
N GLN A 140 -8.74 -0.25 13.52
CA GLN A 140 -7.44 -0.63 12.92
C GLN A 140 -7.25 -0.01 11.54
N ILE A 141 -8.28 -0.03 10.68
CA ILE A 141 -8.23 0.59 9.36
C ILE A 141 -8.01 2.10 9.49
N LEU A 142 -8.76 2.77 10.37
CA LEU A 142 -8.56 4.20 10.63
C LEU A 142 -7.18 4.51 11.22
N GLY A 143 -6.65 3.66 12.11
CA GLY A 143 -5.28 3.80 12.60
C GLY A 143 -4.24 3.73 11.48
N GLY A 144 -4.43 2.82 10.52
CA GLY A 144 -3.63 2.77 9.30
C GLY A 144 -3.75 4.03 8.44
N LEU A 145 -4.97 4.54 8.24
CA LEU A 145 -5.20 5.78 7.47
C LEU A 145 -4.58 7.00 8.15
N VAL A 146 -4.74 7.15 9.47
CA VAL A 146 -4.09 8.23 10.23
C VAL A 146 -2.58 8.17 10.06
N TYR A 147 -1.99 6.98 10.10
CA TYR A 147 -0.57 6.80 9.85
C TYR A 147 -0.18 7.29 8.44
N LEU A 148 -0.86 6.81 7.39
CA LEU A 148 -0.58 7.21 5.99
C LEU A 148 -0.75 8.71 5.75
N HIS A 149 -1.85 9.28 6.26
CA HIS A 149 -2.20 10.69 6.08
C HIS A 149 -1.30 11.62 6.90
N GLY A 150 -0.67 11.12 7.97
CA GLY A 150 0.28 11.86 8.80
C GLY A 150 1.69 11.99 8.23
N HIS A 151 1.99 11.36 7.09
CA HIS A 151 3.26 11.58 6.38
C HIS A 151 3.36 13.02 5.83
N ASP A 152 4.59 13.49 5.64
CA ASP A 152 4.89 14.76 4.98
C ASP A 152 5.80 14.48 3.75
N PRO A 153 5.25 14.48 2.53
CA PRO A 153 3.85 14.77 2.17
C PRO A 153 2.88 13.61 2.50
N PRO A 154 1.57 13.86 2.64
CA PRO A 154 0.58 12.82 2.91
C PRO A 154 0.57 11.72 1.84
N VAL A 155 0.42 10.47 2.29
CA VAL A 155 0.23 9.31 1.42
C VAL A 155 -1.26 9.00 1.34
N ILE A 156 -1.84 9.06 0.14
CA ILE A 156 -3.25 8.71 -0.11
C ILE A 156 -3.30 7.33 -0.77
N HIS A 157 -4.14 6.43 -0.25
CA HIS A 157 -4.27 5.06 -0.73
C HIS A 157 -4.95 4.97 -2.11
N ARG A 158 -6.04 5.73 -2.33
CA ARG A 158 -6.83 5.86 -3.59
C ARG A 158 -7.58 4.63 -4.10
N ASP A 159 -7.25 3.41 -3.65
CA ASP A 159 -8.04 2.19 -3.93
C ASP A 159 -8.34 1.40 -2.65
N LEU A 160 -8.76 2.10 -1.59
CA LEU A 160 -9.13 1.42 -0.34
C LEU A 160 -10.47 0.70 -0.56
N LYS A 161 -10.50 -0.61 -0.30
CA LYS A 161 -11.69 -1.47 -0.42
C LYS A 161 -11.48 -2.74 0.41
N CYS A 162 -12.55 -3.49 0.67
CA CYS A 162 -12.47 -4.74 1.43
C CYS A 162 -11.58 -5.83 0.78
N ASP A 163 -11.30 -5.74 -0.52
CA ASP A 163 -10.33 -6.63 -1.22
C ASP A 163 -8.86 -6.29 -0.94
N ASN A 164 -8.59 -5.03 -0.58
CA ASN A 164 -7.25 -4.53 -0.30
C ASN A 164 -6.97 -4.45 1.22
N ILE A 165 -7.89 -4.93 2.04
CA ILE A 165 -7.72 -5.09 3.48
C ILE A 165 -7.63 -6.57 3.78
N PHE A 166 -6.57 -7.01 4.44
CA PHE A 166 -6.30 -8.41 4.75
C PHE A 166 -6.59 -8.71 6.20
N VAL A 167 -7.04 -9.94 6.48
CA VAL A 167 -7.43 -10.36 7.83
C VAL A 167 -6.42 -11.35 8.40
N ASN A 168 -6.02 -11.11 9.65
CA ASN A 168 -5.44 -12.11 10.51
C ASN A 168 -6.51 -12.62 11.48
N GLY A 169 -7.20 -13.70 11.08
CA GLY A 169 -8.40 -14.18 11.76
C GLY A 169 -8.17 -14.73 13.16
N HIS A 170 -6.97 -15.23 13.46
CA HIS A 170 -6.67 -15.74 14.81
C HIS A 170 -6.38 -14.63 15.83
N LEU A 171 -5.94 -13.45 15.36
CA LEU A 171 -5.73 -12.26 16.20
C LEU A 171 -6.89 -11.27 16.13
N GLY A 172 -7.84 -11.45 15.21
CA GLY A 172 -8.89 -10.47 14.92
C GLY A 172 -8.34 -9.15 14.37
N GLN A 173 -7.17 -9.20 13.73
CA GLN A 173 -6.46 -8.03 13.22
C GLN A 173 -6.71 -7.83 11.72
N VAL A 174 -6.64 -6.58 11.27
CA VAL A 174 -6.75 -6.22 9.86
C VAL A 174 -5.63 -5.29 9.43
N THR A 175 -5.18 -5.47 8.19
CA THR A 175 -4.02 -4.78 7.64
C THR A 175 -4.34 -4.27 6.23
N ILE A 176 -4.07 -3.00 5.98
CA ILE A 176 -4.23 -2.37 4.65
C ILE A 176 -3.05 -2.78 3.77
N GLY A 177 -3.33 -3.22 2.55
CA GLY A 177 -2.34 -3.56 1.53
C GLY A 177 -2.72 -3.02 0.15
N ASP A 178 -1.93 -3.39 -0.86
CA ASP A 178 -2.06 -2.93 -2.24
C ASP A 178 -2.03 -1.39 -2.41
N LEU A 179 -0.84 -0.84 -2.23
CA LEU A 179 -0.54 0.59 -2.42
C LEU A 179 -0.18 0.93 -3.87
N GLY A 180 -0.54 0.08 -4.84
CA GLY A 180 -0.16 0.29 -6.25
C GLY A 180 -0.73 1.55 -6.88
N LEU A 181 -1.86 2.05 -6.35
CA LEU A 181 -2.50 3.29 -6.80
C LEU A 181 -2.25 4.47 -5.86
N ALA A 182 -1.50 4.25 -4.79
CA ALA A 182 -1.25 5.27 -3.80
C ALA A 182 -0.38 6.39 -4.37
N ALA A 183 -0.64 7.61 -3.91
CA ALA A 183 0.04 8.81 -4.37
C ALA A 183 0.57 9.61 -3.18
N ILE A 184 1.78 10.14 -3.36
CA ILE A 184 2.36 11.14 -2.47
C ILE A 184 1.96 12.51 -3.04
N LEU A 185 1.23 13.30 -2.26
CA LEU A 185 0.76 14.63 -2.71
C LEU A 185 1.92 15.66 -2.73
N CYS A 186 2.76 15.58 -3.77
CA CYS A 186 3.83 16.55 -4.02
C CYS A 186 3.38 17.65 -4.98
N GLY A 187 2.49 18.56 -4.57
CA GLY A 187 2.21 19.83 -5.27
C GLY A 187 1.88 19.80 -6.78
N SER A 188 1.67 18.63 -7.37
CA SER A 188 1.49 18.40 -8.81
C SER A 188 0.16 17.69 -9.03
N ARG A 189 -0.78 18.47 -9.60
CA ARG A 189 -2.20 18.18 -9.75
C ARG A 189 -2.54 17.36 -11.00
N HIS A 190 -1.87 16.23 -11.22
CA HIS A 190 -2.11 15.46 -12.46
C HIS A 190 -2.18 13.96 -12.21
N ALA A 191 -3.39 13.46 -11.98
CA ALA A 191 -3.71 12.04 -12.14
C ALA A 191 -4.99 11.89 -12.98
N HIS A 192 -4.90 12.16 -14.29
CA HIS A 192 -6.02 12.12 -15.25
C HIS A 192 -6.39 10.71 -15.74
N SER A 193 -6.46 9.72 -14.86
CA SER A 193 -7.12 8.45 -15.20
C SER A 193 -8.11 8.09 -14.10
N VAL A 194 -9.30 7.66 -14.53
CA VAL A 194 -10.32 7.05 -13.66
C VAL A 194 -9.72 5.74 -13.16
N ILE A 195 -9.01 5.84 -12.04
CA ILE A 195 -8.32 4.76 -11.36
C ILE A 195 -9.13 4.44 -10.10
N GLY A 196 -9.31 3.15 -9.82
CA GLY A 196 -9.97 2.67 -8.61
C GLY A 196 -11.20 1.83 -8.93
N THR A 197 -11.92 1.50 -7.87
CA THR A 197 -13.12 0.66 -7.91
C THR A 197 -14.34 1.57 -7.72
N PRO A 198 -15.18 1.82 -8.75
CA PRO A 198 -16.20 2.86 -8.75
C PRO A 198 -17.11 2.88 -7.51
N GLU A 199 -17.40 1.72 -6.94
CA GLU A 199 -18.25 1.52 -5.77
C GLU A 199 -17.67 2.13 -4.49
N PHE A 200 -16.34 2.32 -4.43
CA PHE A 200 -15.60 2.86 -3.29
C PHE A 200 -15.03 4.25 -3.56
N MET A 201 -15.17 4.78 -4.78
CA MET A 201 -14.58 6.06 -5.18
C MET A 201 -15.43 7.24 -4.69
N ALA A 202 -14.78 8.20 -4.02
CA ALA A 202 -15.40 9.47 -3.64
C ALA A 202 -15.78 10.30 -4.89
N PRO A 203 -16.85 11.13 -4.84
CA PRO A 203 -17.21 12.00 -5.96
C PRO A 203 -16.10 13.01 -6.28
N ASP A 204 -15.44 13.51 -5.25
CA ASP A 204 -14.30 14.45 -5.33
C ASP A 204 -13.06 13.83 -6.00
N LEU A 205 -12.95 12.50 -6.13
CA LEU A 205 -11.88 11.85 -6.88
C LEU A 205 -12.02 12.03 -8.41
N TYR A 206 -13.22 12.39 -8.89
CA TYR A 206 -13.47 12.76 -10.29
C TYR A 206 -13.14 14.22 -10.59
N GLU A 207 -12.88 15.02 -9.55
CA GLU A 207 -12.44 16.41 -9.67
C GLU A 207 -10.89 16.47 -9.71
N GLU A 208 -10.33 17.58 -10.20
CA GLU A 208 -8.87 17.72 -10.34
C GLU A 208 -8.17 17.96 -8.98
N ASP A 209 -8.90 18.48 -8.00
CA ASP A 209 -8.39 18.84 -6.68
C ASP A 209 -9.03 17.95 -5.60
N TYR A 210 -8.32 16.89 -5.20
CA TYR A 210 -8.72 16.00 -4.10
C TYR A 210 -7.62 15.90 -3.03
N ASN A 211 -8.01 15.45 -1.84
CA ASN A 211 -7.12 15.26 -0.70
C ASN A 211 -7.32 13.87 -0.07
N GLU A 212 -6.71 13.63 1.09
CA GLU A 212 -6.73 12.35 1.80
C GLU A 212 -8.15 11.90 2.24
N LEU A 213 -9.12 12.81 2.25
CA LEU A 213 -10.51 12.50 2.60
C LEU A 213 -11.21 11.58 1.58
N VAL A 214 -10.63 11.36 0.39
CA VAL A 214 -11.13 10.32 -0.52
C VAL A 214 -11.00 8.93 0.08
N ASP A 215 -9.93 8.65 0.85
CA ASP A 215 -9.76 7.37 1.53
C ASP A 215 -10.79 7.20 2.67
N VAL A 216 -11.22 8.31 3.30
CA VAL A 216 -12.27 8.29 4.33
C VAL A 216 -13.62 7.89 3.73
N TYR A 217 -13.93 8.37 2.54
CA TYR A 217 -15.13 7.94 1.81
C TYR A 217 -15.07 6.44 1.51
N SER A 218 -13.94 5.98 0.94
CA SER A 218 -13.72 4.57 0.66
C SER A 218 -13.79 3.69 1.91
N PHE A 219 -13.29 4.20 3.06
CA PHE A 219 -13.45 3.57 4.36
C PHE A 219 -14.92 3.46 4.76
N GLY A 220 -15.72 4.51 4.59
CA GLY A 220 -17.17 4.47 4.83
C GLY A 220 -17.86 3.38 4.03
N MET A 221 -17.48 3.21 2.76
CA MET A 221 -17.99 2.11 1.91
C MET A 221 -17.55 0.73 2.39
N CYS A 222 -16.32 0.58 2.92
CA CYS A 222 -15.87 -0.66 3.55
C CYS A 222 -16.70 -0.98 4.81
N VAL A 223 -16.99 0.02 5.65
CA VAL A 223 -17.83 -0.19 6.85
C VAL A 223 -19.26 -0.56 6.48
N LEU A 224 -19.82 0.10 5.46
CA LEU A 224 -21.12 -0.26 4.89
C LEU A 224 -21.14 -1.75 4.49
N GLU A 225 -20.17 -2.16 3.67
CA GLU A 225 -20.06 -3.56 3.21
C GLU A 225 -19.86 -4.55 4.37
N MET A 226 -19.05 -4.20 5.38
CA MET A 226 -18.84 -5.06 6.54
C MET A 226 -20.14 -5.32 7.31
N ILE A 227 -20.98 -4.30 7.47
CA ILE A 227 -22.23 -4.35 8.24
C ILE A 227 -23.32 -5.06 7.46
N THR A 228 -23.54 -4.68 6.20
CA THR A 228 -24.64 -5.22 5.40
C THR A 228 -24.30 -6.58 4.79
N SER A 229 -23.01 -6.89 4.62
CA SER A 229 -22.53 -8.01 3.80
C SER A 229 -22.97 -7.93 2.34
N GLU A 230 -23.37 -6.74 1.89
CA GLU A 230 -23.78 -6.43 0.53
C GLU A 230 -22.74 -5.52 -0.11
N TYR A 231 -22.47 -5.76 -1.40
CA TYR A 231 -21.55 -4.92 -2.15
C TYR A 231 -22.15 -3.53 -2.36
N PRO A 232 -21.42 -2.43 -2.12
CA PRO A 232 -21.95 -1.08 -2.32
C PRO A 232 -22.42 -0.88 -3.76
N TYR A 233 -23.57 -0.24 -3.93
CA TYR A 233 -24.22 -0.03 -5.23
C TYR A 233 -24.57 -1.30 -6.01
N SER A 234 -24.79 -2.44 -5.33
CA SER A 234 -25.23 -3.69 -5.97
C SER A 234 -26.53 -3.56 -6.77
N GLU A 235 -27.34 -2.53 -6.52
CA GLU A 235 -28.54 -2.19 -7.29
C GLU A 235 -28.24 -1.59 -8.70
N CYS A 236 -26.99 -1.19 -8.97
CA CYS A 236 -26.57 -0.67 -10.26
C CYS A 236 -26.09 -1.80 -11.19
N SER A 237 -26.48 -1.75 -12.47
CA SER A 237 -26.12 -2.77 -13.46
C SER A 237 -24.75 -2.55 -14.11
N ASN A 238 -24.17 -1.34 -14.01
CA ASN A 238 -22.88 -1.01 -14.60
C ASN A 238 -22.20 0.19 -13.91
N PRO A 239 -20.88 0.36 -14.09
CA PRO A 239 -20.11 1.47 -13.52
C PRO A 239 -20.62 2.87 -13.87
N ALA A 240 -21.22 3.07 -15.05
CA ALA A 240 -21.72 4.38 -15.44
C ALA A 240 -22.94 4.80 -14.59
N GLN A 241 -23.78 3.85 -14.19
CA GLN A 241 -24.88 4.11 -13.25
C GLN A 241 -24.37 4.48 -11.85
N ILE A 242 -23.31 3.80 -11.40
CA ILE A 242 -22.65 4.11 -10.12
C ILE A 242 -22.10 5.54 -10.18
N TYR A 243 -21.34 5.87 -11.22
CA TYR A 243 -20.82 7.21 -11.45
C TYR A 243 -21.93 8.28 -11.41
N MET A 244 -23.05 8.06 -12.10
CA MET A 244 -24.19 9.00 -12.06
C MET A 244 -24.81 9.14 -10.67
N LYS A 245 -24.95 8.05 -9.91
CA LYS A 245 -25.46 8.11 -8.53
C LYS A 245 -24.50 8.86 -7.61
N VAL A 246 -23.22 8.51 -7.63
CA VAL A 246 -22.17 9.11 -6.79
C VAL A 246 -22.07 10.62 -7.07
N THR A 247 -21.95 11.02 -8.33
CA THR A 247 -21.87 12.45 -8.72
C THR A 247 -23.16 13.25 -8.47
N SER A 248 -24.31 12.60 -8.34
CA SER A 248 -25.57 13.23 -7.94
C SER A 248 -25.85 13.19 -6.44
N GLY A 249 -24.89 12.72 -5.62
CA GLY A 249 -25.02 12.63 -4.17
C GLY A 249 -25.97 11.52 -3.69
N LYS A 250 -26.29 10.53 -4.54
CA LYS A 250 -27.12 9.39 -4.17
C LYS A 250 -26.27 8.27 -3.57
N LEU A 251 -26.50 7.98 -2.29
CA LEU A 251 -25.85 6.90 -1.54
C LEU A 251 -26.43 5.52 -1.91
N PRO A 252 -25.70 4.41 -1.69
CA PRO A 252 -26.16 3.05 -1.97
C PRO A 252 -27.44 2.69 -1.22
N GLU A 253 -28.29 1.85 -1.81
CA GLU A 253 -29.52 1.37 -1.15
C GLU A 253 -29.23 0.62 0.16
N ALA A 254 -28.12 -0.12 0.21
CA ALA A 254 -27.67 -0.86 1.39
C ALA A 254 -27.47 0.02 2.64
N LEU A 255 -27.21 1.32 2.49
CA LEU A 255 -27.08 2.22 3.65
C LEU A 255 -28.40 2.34 4.42
N TYR A 256 -29.53 2.33 3.70
CA TYR A 256 -30.86 2.50 4.28
C TYR A 256 -31.44 1.19 4.84
N SER A 257 -30.77 0.05 4.64
CA SER A 257 -31.15 -1.23 5.25
C SER A 257 -30.51 -1.45 6.62
N ILE A 258 -29.57 -0.60 7.04
CA ILE A 258 -28.92 -0.66 8.36
C ILE A 258 -29.93 -0.29 9.45
N GLN A 259 -30.14 -1.20 10.41
CA GLN A 259 -31.04 -0.99 11.55
C GLN A 259 -30.38 -0.21 12.70
N ASP A 260 -29.06 -0.32 12.84
CA ASP A 260 -28.31 0.40 13.87
C ASP A 260 -28.11 1.87 13.46
N GLU A 261 -28.87 2.78 14.09
CA GLU A 261 -28.80 4.22 13.81
C GLU A 261 -27.42 4.83 14.10
N GLU A 262 -26.67 4.29 15.06
CA GLU A 262 -25.33 4.77 15.40
C GLU A 262 -24.36 4.44 14.26
N ALA A 263 -24.43 3.20 13.76
CA ALA A 263 -23.64 2.76 12.61
C ALA A 263 -24.00 3.52 11.33
N MET A 264 -25.30 3.68 11.05
CA MET A 264 -25.77 4.44 9.87
C MET A 264 -25.28 5.90 9.92
N ARG A 265 -25.33 6.53 11.10
CA ARG A 265 -24.82 7.90 11.29
C ARG A 265 -23.30 7.98 11.15
N PHE A 266 -22.57 7.00 11.66
CA PHE A 266 -21.11 6.92 11.52
C PHE A 266 -20.69 6.79 10.05
N ILE A 267 -21.32 5.89 9.29
CA ILE A 267 -21.09 5.77 7.85
C ILE A 267 -21.46 7.08 7.14
N GLY A 268 -22.58 7.69 7.52
CA GLY A 268 -23.01 8.97 6.97
C GLY A 268 -21.97 10.09 7.10
N LYS A 269 -21.22 10.16 8.21
CA LYS A 269 -20.11 11.12 8.40
C LYS A 269 -18.95 10.86 7.45
N CYS A 270 -18.70 9.60 7.08
CA CYS A 270 -17.66 9.20 6.13
C CYS A 270 -18.08 9.52 4.69
N LEU A 271 -19.38 9.42 4.38
CA LEU A 271 -19.93 9.60 3.03
C LEU A 271 -20.48 11.02 2.77
N ASP A 272 -20.29 11.95 3.70
CA ASP A 272 -20.70 13.36 3.53
C ASP A 272 -19.85 14.06 2.46
N HIS A 273 -20.30 15.25 2.06
CA HIS A 273 -19.59 16.15 1.18
C HIS A 273 -18.20 16.47 1.74
N VAL A 274 -17.17 16.59 0.89
CA VAL A 274 -15.76 16.74 1.28
C VAL A 274 -15.52 17.84 2.33
N SER A 275 -16.27 18.94 2.28
CA SER A 275 -16.17 20.05 3.24
C SER A 275 -16.71 19.76 4.65
N LYS A 276 -17.47 18.67 4.83
CA LYS A 276 -18.05 18.21 6.10
C LYS A 276 -17.54 16.84 6.52
N ARG A 277 -16.95 16.09 5.58
CA ARG A 277 -16.40 14.76 5.82
C ARG A 277 -15.30 14.86 6.88
N LEU A 278 -15.43 14.06 7.94
CA LEU A 278 -14.47 14.04 9.04
C LEU A 278 -13.13 13.44 8.58
N SER A 279 -12.03 13.84 9.21
CA SER A 279 -10.74 13.19 9.00
C SER A 279 -10.71 11.79 9.61
N ALA A 280 -9.75 10.94 9.19
CA ALA A 280 -9.55 9.64 9.82
C ALA A 280 -9.26 9.76 11.33
N CYS A 281 -8.55 10.82 11.73
CA CYS A 281 -8.24 11.11 13.14
C CYS A 281 -9.51 11.46 13.94
N ASP A 282 -10.39 12.28 13.37
CA ASP A 282 -11.65 12.65 14.05
C ASP A 282 -12.62 11.47 14.14
N LEU A 283 -12.66 10.61 13.12
CA LEU A 283 -13.49 9.40 13.13
C LEU A 283 -13.06 8.40 14.20
N LEU A 284 -11.76 8.31 14.54
CA LEU A 284 -11.29 7.47 15.65
C LEU A 284 -11.89 7.90 17.01
N LEU A 285 -12.23 9.18 17.14
CA LEU A 285 -12.83 9.76 18.35
C LEU A 285 -14.36 9.68 18.35
N ASP A 286 -14.96 9.11 17.30
CA ASP A 286 -16.41 9.04 17.17
C ASP A 286 -17.03 8.12 18.24
N PRO A 287 -18.16 8.51 18.88
CA PRO A 287 -18.85 7.68 19.86
C PRO A 287 -19.15 6.25 19.37
N PHE A 288 -19.41 6.07 18.07
CA PHE A 288 -19.63 4.75 17.50
C PHE A 288 -18.48 3.79 17.77
N LEU A 289 -17.24 4.27 17.78
CA LEU A 289 -16.05 3.44 17.99
C LEU A 289 -15.64 3.31 19.46
N ALA A 290 -16.32 3.99 20.39
CA ALA A 290 -16.06 3.90 21.81
C ALA A 290 -16.22 2.45 22.30
N SER A 291 -15.26 1.97 23.11
CA SER A 291 -15.33 0.63 23.68
C SER A 291 -16.29 0.62 24.86
N GLY A 292 -17.31 -0.25 24.83
CA GLY A 292 -18.35 -0.33 25.86
C GLY A 292 -17.88 -0.78 27.27
N ASN A 293 -16.60 -1.14 27.43
CA ASN A 293 -16.00 -1.41 28.74
C ASN A 293 -15.16 -0.21 29.16
N GLY A 294 -15.41 0.33 30.35
CA GLY A 294 -14.66 1.42 30.99
C GLY A 294 -13.18 1.15 31.29
N ASN A 295 -12.51 0.30 30.52
CA ASN A 295 -11.07 0.40 30.37
C ASN A 295 -10.81 1.68 29.59
N LEU A 296 -10.21 2.65 30.28
CA LEU A 296 -9.67 3.84 29.65
C LEU A 296 -8.91 3.40 28.39
N MET A 297 -9.40 3.86 27.22
CA MET A 297 -8.49 4.11 26.11
C MET A 297 -7.27 4.83 26.68
N PRO A 298 -6.03 4.51 26.30
CA PRO A 298 -4.92 5.40 26.60
C PRO A 298 -5.34 6.80 26.17
N SER A 299 -5.14 7.77 27.07
CA SER A 299 -5.54 9.15 26.85
C SER A 299 -5.11 9.59 25.45
N VAL A 300 -5.96 10.36 24.77
CA VAL A 300 -5.71 10.94 23.42
C VAL A 300 -4.35 11.67 23.36
N ALA A 301 -3.83 12.13 24.50
CA ALA A 301 -2.51 12.73 24.65
C ALA A 301 -1.32 11.75 24.45
N GLU A 302 -1.54 10.44 24.54
CA GLU A 302 -0.50 9.41 24.40
C GLU A 302 -0.50 8.74 23.02
N LEU A 303 -1.67 8.58 22.35
CA LEU A 303 -1.73 7.95 21.02
C LEU A 303 -1.16 8.84 19.91
N VAL A 304 -1.52 10.13 19.86
CA VAL A 304 -1.15 11.01 18.74
C VAL A 304 0.37 11.25 18.67
N PRO A 305 1.08 11.55 19.77
CA PRO A 305 2.53 11.70 19.73
C PRO A 305 3.25 10.36 19.51
N ALA A 306 2.77 9.25 20.08
CA ALA A 306 3.42 7.94 19.92
C ALA A 306 3.28 7.36 18.51
N MET A 307 2.17 7.62 17.81
CA MET A 307 1.97 7.18 16.42
C MET A 307 2.78 8.01 15.41
N LEU A 308 3.08 9.26 15.73
CA LEU A 308 3.93 10.16 14.92
C LEU A 308 5.42 10.10 15.29
N ALA A 309 5.80 9.37 16.36
CA ALA A 309 7.16 9.35 16.91
C ALA A 309 8.17 8.47 16.15
N HIS A 310 7.86 8.02 14.93
CA HIS A 310 8.86 7.40 14.08
C HIS A 310 9.50 8.47 13.18
N PRO A 311 10.75 8.89 13.45
CA PRO A 311 11.45 9.80 12.57
C PRO A 311 11.73 9.08 11.25
N ILE A 312 10.83 9.24 10.28
CA ILE A 312 11.11 8.90 8.90
C ILE A 312 12.24 9.82 8.48
N ARG A 313 13.34 9.24 7.99
CA ARG A 313 14.46 9.99 7.44
C ARG A 313 13.98 10.70 6.17
N THR A 314 13.46 11.92 6.32
CA THR A 314 13.12 12.78 5.20
C THR A 314 14.42 13.28 4.57
N THR A 315 14.86 12.64 3.50
CA THR A 315 15.88 13.18 2.60
C THR A 315 15.18 13.91 1.46
N ASN A 316 15.36 15.22 1.39
CA ASN A 316 14.87 15.99 0.24
C ASN A 316 15.88 15.84 -0.90
N MET A 317 15.43 15.29 -2.03
CA MET A 317 16.26 15.13 -3.23
C MET A 317 15.75 16.06 -4.34
N SER A 318 16.65 16.82 -4.95
CA SER A 318 16.37 17.61 -6.16
C SER A 318 17.36 17.24 -7.27
N ILE A 319 16.88 17.21 -8.51
CA ILE A 319 17.69 16.95 -9.69
C ILE A 319 17.59 18.15 -10.61
N THR A 320 18.73 18.72 -10.99
CA THR A 320 18.82 19.83 -11.95
C THR A 320 19.76 19.44 -13.08
N GLY A 321 19.37 19.67 -14.34
CA GLY A 321 20.20 19.42 -15.50
C GLY A 321 20.65 20.71 -16.17
N THR A 322 21.92 20.79 -16.56
CA THR A 322 22.45 21.87 -17.41
C THR A 322 23.12 21.27 -18.64
N MET A 323 22.74 21.72 -19.83
CA MET A 323 23.32 21.28 -21.09
C MET A 323 24.65 22.00 -21.35
N ASP A 324 25.66 21.25 -21.78
CA ASP A 324 26.95 21.80 -22.21
C ASP A 324 26.80 22.67 -23.47
N PRO A 325 27.64 23.69 -23.71
CA PRO A 325 27.59 24.50 -24.92
C PRO A 325 27.77 23.73 -26.24
N ALA A 326 28.38 22.53 -26.21
CA ALA A 326 28.46 21.65 -27.38
C ALA A 326 27.16 20.90 -27.69
N GLY A 327 26.21 20.85 -26.75
CA GLY A 327 24.86 20.28 -26.92
C GLY A 327 24.78 18.76 -26.92
N ASP A 328 25.87 18.06 -26.62
CA ASP A 328 25.97 16.59 -26.62
C ASP A 328 25.85 15.97 -25.21
N THR A 329 26.08 16.77 -24.16
CA THR A 329 26.14 16.30 -22.77
C THR A 329 25.22 17.10 -21.85
N ILE A 330 24.41 16.42 -21.04
CA ILE A 330 23.62 17.00 -19.95
C ILE A 330 24.34 16.72 -18.63
N PHE A 331 24.74 17.74 -17.90
CA PHE A 331 25.25 17.59 -16.54
C PHE A 331 24.10 17.58 -15.55
N LEU A 332 23.81 16.40 -14.99
CA LEU A 332 22.82 16.20 -13.95
C LEU A 332 23.48 16.43 -12.58
N LYS A 333 22.90 17.34 -11.79
CA LYS A 333 23.24 17.55 -10.39
C LYS A 333 22.11 17.01 -9.53
N VAL A 334 22.40 16.01 -8.71
CA VAL A 334 21.52 15.50 -7.66
C VAL A 334 21.94 16.12 -6.34
N GLN A 335 21.05 16.88 -5.72
CA GLN A 335 21.26 17.44 -4.40
C GLN A 335 20.41 16.67 -3.38
N ILE A 336 21.07 16.16 -2.34
CA ILE A 336 20.44 15.43 -1.23
C ILE A 336 20.60 16.28 0.02
N THR A 337 19.50 16.76 0.58
CA THR A 337 19.49 17.50 1.84
C THR A 337 18.92 16.64 2.96
N VAL A 338 19.70 16.48 4.02
CA VAL A 338 19.25 15.89 5.30
C VAL A 338 18.76 17.04 6.19
N LYS A 339 17.75 16.80 7.04
CA LYS A 339 17.18 17.79 7.99
C LYS A 339 18.21 18.53 8.86
N GLU A 340 19.45 18.06 8.94
CA GLU A 340 20.58 18.69 9.65
C GLU A 340 21.37 19.72 8.80
N GLY A 341 20.87 20.13 7.64
CA GLY A 341 21.43 21.22 6.83
C GLY A 341 22.66 20.85 5.99
N HIS A 342 23.11 19.59 6.04
CA HIS A 342 24.16 19.09 5.14
C HIS A 342 23.55 18.71 3.78
N ALA A 343 24.01 19.40 2.74
CA ALA A 343 23.65 19.12 1.35
C ALA A 343 24.80 18.35 0.67
N ARG A 344 24.53 17.12 0.21
CA ARG A 344 25.45 16.36 -0.66
C ARG A 344 25.05 16.62 -2.10
N ASN A 345 25.98 17.13 -2.92
CA ASN A 345 25.78 17.27 -4.36
C ASN A 345 26.54 16.14 -5.06
N ILE A 346 25.85 15.40 -5.92
CA ILE A 346 26.42 14.37 -6.77
C ILE A 346 26.20 14.80 -8.22
N TYR A 347 27.23 14.68 -9.04
CA TYR A 347 27.23 15.15 -10.42
C TYR A 347 27.41 13.96 -11.37
N PHE A 348 26.57 13.91 -12.40
CA PHE A 348 26.61 12.86 -13.41
C PHE A 348 26.58 13.51 -14.79
N PRO A 349 27.58 13.26 -15.66
CA PRO A 349 27.42 13.56 -17.08
C PRO A 349 26.45 12.55 -17.72
N PHE A 350 25.60 13.02 -18.61
CA PHE A 350 24.71 12.21 -19.45
C PHE A 350 24.97 12.57 -20.90
N ASP A 351 25.69 11.73 -21.63
CA ASP A 351 25.90 11.86 -23.07
C ASP A 351 24.62 11.45 -23.81
N ILE A 352 24.01 12.39 -24.51
CA ILE A 352 22.69 12.20 -25.15
C ILE A 352 22.76 11.16 -26.28
N VAL A 353 23.95 10.91 -26.84
CA VAL A 353 24.17 9.99 -27.96
C VAL A 353 24.51 8.59 -27.46
N ASN A 354 25.33 8.50 -26.42
CA ASN A 354 25.94 7.23 -26.01
C ASN A 354 25.32 6.62 -24.76
N ASP A 355 24.73 7.43 -23.87
CA ASP A 355 24.21 6.94 -22.60
C ASP A 355 22.73 6.58 -22.68
N SER A 356 22.38 5.47 -22.02
CA SER A 356 20.98 5.16 -21.73
C SER A 356 20.60 5.71 -20.34
N ALA A 357 19.35 6.12 -20.19
CA ALA A 357 18.82 6.56 -18.90
C ALA A 357 18.96 5.49 -17.79
N ILE A 358 19.06 4.21 -18.18
CA ILE A 358 19.22 3.08 -17.25
C ILE A 358 20.66 2.98 -16.75
N ASP A 359 21.65 3.14 -17.63
CA ASP A 359 23.07 3.04 -17.25
C ASP A 359 23.45 4.15 -16.28
N VAL A 360 22.99 5.37 -16.55
CA VAL A 360 23.20 6.51 -15.64
C VAL A 360 22.43 6.33 -14.33
N ALA A 361 21.20 5.81 -14.36
CA ALA A 361 20.48 5.49 -13.12
C ALA A 361 21.20 4.42 -12.26
N LEU A 362 21.85 3.43 -12.89
CA LEU A 362 22.64 2.42 -12.19
C LEU A 362 23.92 3.02 -11.57
N GLU A 363 24.56 3.98 -12.24
CA GLU A 363 25.68 4.74 -11.66
C GLU A 363 25.24 5.61 -10.49
N MET A 364 24.07 6.26 -10.61
CA MET A 364 23.49 7.05 -9.53
C MET A 364 23.27 6.21 -8.26
N VAL A 365 22.80 4.97 -8.41
CA VAL A 365 22.59 4.05 -7.27
C VAL A 365 23.91 3.61 -6.62
N LYS A 366 25.03 3.57 -7.35
CA LYS A 366 26.34 3.22 -6.79
C LYS A 366 26.98 4.34 -5.97
N GLU A 367 26.67 5.59 -6.30
CA GLU A 367 27.23 6.79 -5.65
C GLU A 367 26.41 7.27 -4.44
N LEU A 368 25.16 6.83 -4.33
CA LEU A 368 24.28 7.03 -3.17
C LEU A 368 24.68 6.12 -2.00
#